data_AF-A0A371PP19-F1
#
_entry.id   AF-A0A371PP19-F1
#
_cell.length_a   1.000
_cell.length_b   1.000
_cell.length_c   1.000
_cell.angle_alpha   90.00
_cell.angle_beta   90.00
_cell.angle_gamma   90.00
#
_symmetry.space_group_name_H-M   'P 1'
#
loop_
_entity.id
_entity.type
_entity.pdbx_description
1 polymer ?
#
loop_
_entity_poly.entity_id
_entity_poly.type
_entity_poly.pdbx_seq_one_letter_code
_entity_poly.pdbx_strand_id
1 'polypeptide(L)'
;MVATGAFAASSSTPTTGYGTLTGAISMNYNLGDFYLTTNVQKNNDNAYLTGKVEWQNKLGQTTGTGSAVPSQRGATSLFDFWTFFGGSLPHQAFGTHGVQGGNTHQSAAAFTFTNL
;
A
#
# COMPACT_ATOMS: atom_id res chain seq x y z
N MET A 1 -11.21 4.33 28.92
CA MET A 1 -11.03 3.74 27.58
C MET A 1 -9.63 4.09 27.12
N VAL A 2 -8.76 3.09 26.91
CA VAL A 2 -7.46 3.32 26.28
C VAL A 2 -7.73 3.55 24.80
N ALA A 3 -7.39 4.73 24.29
CA ALA A 3 -7.44 4.99 22.86
C ALA A 3 -6.39 4.09 22.19
N THR A 4 -6.83 2.97 21.60
CA THR A 4 -5.98 2.17 20.73
C THR A 4 -5.80 2.98 19.44
N GLY A 5 -4.63 3.60 19.30
CA GLY A 5 -4.33 4.45 18.15
C GLY A 5 -4.42 3.64 16.87
N ALA A 6 -5.20 4.09 15.89
CA ALA A 6 -5.06 3.64 14.51
C ALA A 6 -4.10 4.62 13.80
N PHE A 7 -3.22 4.12 12.94
CA PHE A 7 -2.50 5.01 12.02
C PHE A 7 -3.06 4.85 10.61
N ALA A 8 -2.89 5.91 9.84
CA ALA A 8 -3.07 5.90 8.40
C ALA A 8 -1.99 6.82 7.80
N ALA A 9 -1.32 6.34 6.76
CA ALA A 9 -0.43 7.16 5.94
C ALA A 9 -0.85 7.03 4.48
N SER A 10 -0.80 8.13 3.76
CA SER A 10 -1.10 8.17 2.34
C SER A 10 -0.09 9.03 1.59
N SER A 11 0.08 8.72 0.32
CA SER A 11 0.98 9.41 -0.59
C SER A 11 0.37 9.43 -1.97
N SER A 12 0.58 10.54 -2.68
CA SER A 12 -0.02 10.75 -3.99
C SER A 12 1.05 11.21 -4.97
N THR A 13 1.03 10.67 -6.18
CA THR A 13 1.96 11.01 -7.26
C THR A 13 1.16 11.31 -8.52
N PRO A 14 1.30 12.51 -9.13
CA PRO A 14 0.73 12.78 -10.44
C PRO A 14 1.33 11.84 -11.49
N THR A 15 0.49 11.28 -12.36
CA THR A 15 0.92 10.37 -13.42
C THR A 15 0.40 10.84 -14.77
N THR A 16 1.17 10.55 -15.82
CA THR A 16 0.72 10.77 -17.19
C THR A 16 -0.22 9.62 -17.57
N GLY A 17 -1.47 9.93 -17.91
CA GLY A 17 -2.44 8.93 -18.39
C GLY A 17 -3.35 8.33 -17.32
N TYR A 18 -2.87 8.13 -16.08
CA TYR A 18 -3.67 7.52 -15.00
C TYR A 18 -4.27 8.54 -14.01
N GLY A 19 -3.99 9.83 -14.19
CA GLY A 19 -4.38 10.88 -13.25
C GLY A 19 -3.48 10.86 -12.01
N THR A 20 -4.05 10.92 -10.83
CA THR A 20 -3.29 10.78 -9.57
C THR A 20 -3.23 9.33 -9.12
N LEU A 21 -2.02 8.80 -8.91
CA LEU A 21 -1.78 7.55 -8.21
C LEU A 21 -1.73 7.83 -6.71
N THR A 22 -2.64 7.23 -5.95
CA THR A 22 -2.73 7.37 -4.50
C THR A 22 -2.47 6.03 -3.84
N GLY A 23 -1.43 5.97 -3.01
CA GLY A 23 -1.14 4.87 -2.10
C GLY A 23 -1.58 5.20 -0.68
N ALA A 24 -2.13 4.22 0.03
CA ALA A 24 -2.45 4.35 1.45
C ALA A 24 -2.15 3.05 2.20
N ILE A 25 -1.70 3.19 3.44
CA ILE A 25 -1.55 2.10 4.40
C ILE A 25 -2.21 2.50 5.72
N SER A 26 -2.82 1.54 6.41
CA SER A 26 -3.40 1.75 7.74
C SER A 26 -3.34 0.47 8.56
N MET A 27 -3.52 0.57 9.88
CA MET A 27 -3.64 -0.62 10.73
C MET A 27 -4.70 -0.45 11.81
N ASN A 28 -5.39 -1.56 12.05
CA ASN A 28 -6.22 -1.76 13.20
C ASN A 28 -5.48 -2.62 14.24
N TYR A 29 -4.93 -1.98 15.27
CA TYR A 29 -4.14 -2.66 16.31
C TYR A 29 -4.95 -3.62 17.17
N ASN A 30 -6.27 -3.43 17.26
CA ASN A 30 -7.12 -4.34 18.04
C ASN A 30 -7.24 -5.71 17.37
N LEU A 31 -7.21 -5.73 16.03
CA LEU A 31 -7.32 -6.95 15.23
C LEU A 31 -5.96 -7.43 14.71
N GLY A 32 -4.93 -6.57 14.76
CA GLY A 32 -3.64 -6.82 14.13
C GLY A 32 -3.69 -6.74 12.61
N ASP A 33 -4.71 -6.07 12.04
CA ASP A 33 -4.92 -5.99 10.60
C ASP A 33 -4.19 -4.78 10.02
N PHE A 34 -3.31 -5.01 9.06
CA PHE A 34 -2.68 -4.00 8.24
C PHE A 34 -3.34 -3.97 6.87
N TYR A 35 -3.79 -2.80 6.43
CA TYR A 35 -4.45 -2.59 5.15
C TYR A 35 -3.54 -1.82 4.19
N LEU A 36 -3.59 -2.18 2.91
CA LEU A 36 -2.92 -1.49 1.83
C LEU A 36 -3.93 -1.19 0.73
N THR A 37 -3.97 0.07 0.29
CA THR A 37 -4.81 0.52 -0.81
C THR A 37 -3.98 1.24 -1.85
N THR A 38 -4.20 0.94 -3.12
CA THR A 38 -3.60 1.64 -4.27
C THR A 38 -4.71 2.04 -5.23
N ASN A 39 -4.80 3.33 -5.57
CA ASN A 39 -5.83 3.85 -6.47
C ASN A 39 -5.22 4.72 -7.56
N VAL A 40 -5.85 4.72 -8.73
CA VAL A 40 -5.62 5.71 -9.79
C VAL A 40 -6.95 6.34 -10.17
N GLN A 41 -6.95 7.58 -10.65
CA GLN A 41 -8.20 8.25 -11.06
C GLN A 41 -8.81 7.63 -12.32
N LYS A 42 -7.98 7.09 -13.22
CA LYS A 42 -8.39 6.46 -14.48
C LYS A 42 -7.37 5.41 -14.91
N ASN A 43 -7.82 4.40 -15.66
CA ASN A 43 -6.94 3.34 -16.17
C ASN A 43 -7.40 2.87 -17.56
N ASN A 44 -7.49 3.82 -18.49
CA ASN A 44 -7.91 3.55 -19.86
C ASN A 44 -6.85 2.78 -20.67
N ASP A 45 -5.63 2.65 -20.13
CA ASP A 45 -4.50 1.98 -20.78
C ASP A 45 -4.42 0.47 -20.48
N ASN A 46 -5.44 -0.07 -19.81
CA ASN A 46 -5.52 -1.48 -19.43
C ASN A 46 -4.29 -1.96 -18.61
N ALA A 47 -3.72 -1.06 -17.82
CA ALA A 47 -2.64 -1.35 -16.87
C ALA A 47 -3.19 -2.13 -15.67
N TYR A 48 -2.32 -2.72 -14.86
CA TYR A 48 -2.69 -3.33 -13.58
C TYR A 48 -2.00 -2.58 -12.43
N LEU A 49 -2.61 -2.66 -11.26
CA LEU A 49 -2.11 -2.05 -10.03
C LEU A 49 -1.35 -3.08 -9.21
N THR A 50 -0.34 -2.61 -8.48
CA THR A 50 0.50 -3.44 -7.61
C THR A 50 0.66 -2.79 -6.24
N GLY A 51 0.83 -3.61 -5.21
CA GLY A 51 1.13 -3.16 -3.86
C GLY A 51 2.22 -4.04 -3.25
N LYS A 52 3.17 -3.42 -2.55
CA LYS A 52 4.17 -4.14 -1.73
C LYS A 52 4.35 -3.39 -0.42
N VAL A 53 4.62 -4.11 0.65
CA VAL A 53 4.96 -3.54 1.95
C VAL A 53 6.19 -4.23 2.52
N GLU A 54 7.00 -3.44 3.20
CA GLU A 54 8.07 -3.91 4.08
C GLU A 54 7.79 -3.45 5.50
N TRP A 55 7.92 -4.37 6.46
CA TRP A 55 7.74 -4.09 7.87
C TRP A 55 9.08 -4.17 8.60
N GLN A 56 9.32 -3.22 9.51
CA GLN A 56 10.55 -3.16 10.29
C GLN A 56 10.29 -3.07 11.80
N ASN A 57 11.25 -3.55 12.59
CA ASN A 57 11.27 -3.38 14.04
C ASN A 57 11.83 -2.01 14.46
N LYS A 58 11.86 -1.74 15.77
CA LYS A 58 12.40 -0.49 16.35
C LYS A 58 13.87 -0.21 16.05
N LEU A 59 14.61 -1.22 15.60
CA LEU A 59 16.02 -1.12 15.23
C LEU A 59 16.20 -0.88 13.72
N GLY A 60 15.11 -0.73 12.95
CA GLY A 60 15.13 -0.57 11.50
C GLY A 60 15.42 -1.87 10.73
N GLN A 61 15.31 -3.03 11.38
CA GLN A 61 15.53 -4.32 10.72
C GLN A 61 14.22 -4.84 10.12
N THR A 62 14.27 -5.28 8.87
CA THR A 62 13.13 -5.91 8.19
C THR A 62 12.70 -7.18 8.91
N THR A 63 11.44 -7.21 9.37
CA THR A 63 10.82 -8.36 10.03
C THR A 63 9.88 -9.13 9.10
N GLY A 64 9.49 -8.52 7.99
CA GLY A 64 8.69 -9.20 6.96
C GLY A 64 8.42 -8.32 5.75
N THR A 65 7.90 -8.94 4.71
CA THR A 65 7.43 -8.27 3.49
C THR A 65 6.12 -8.87 3.03
N GLY A 66 5.21 -8.03 2.55
CA GLY A 66 3.95 -8.44 1.92
C GLY A 66 3.91 -7.95 0.48
N SER A 67 3.31 -8.72 -0.42
CA SER A 67 3.03 -8.29 -1.79
C SER A 67 1.60 -8.60 -2.12
N ALA A 68 0.87 -7.59 -2.58
CA ALA A 68 -0.51 -7.73 -2.94
C ALA A 68 -0.64 -8.53 -4.24
N VAL A 69 -1.72 -9.31 -4.36
CA VAL A 69 -2.09 -9.88 -5.65
C VAL A 69 -2.37 -8.72 -6.62
N PRO A 70 -1.72 -8.65 -7.79
CA PRO A 70 -1.96 -7.57 -8.73
C PRO A 70 -3.44 -7.45 -9.11
N SER A 71 -3.93 -6.23 -9.33
CA SER A 71 -5.31 -6.03 -9.75
C SER A 71 -5.58 -6.65 -11.12
N GLN A 72 -6.86 -6.82 -11.45
CA GLN A 72 -7.25 -7.02 -12.85
C GLN A 72 -6.80 -5.81 -13.69
N ARG A 73 -6.56 -6.05 -14.98
CA ARG A 73 -6.22 -4.99 -15.94
C ARG A 73 -7.40 -4.03 -16.11
N GLY A 74 -7.09 -2.73 -16.20
CA GLY A 74 -8.07 -1.66 -16.29
C GLY A 74 -8.73 -1.28 -14.95
N ALA A 75 -8.43 -1.98 -13.86
CA ALA A 75 -8.93 -1.62 -12.53
C ALA A 75 -8.34 -0.28 -12.06
N THR A 76 -9.14 0.50 -11.34
CA THR A 76 -8.73 1.79 -10.75
C THR A 76 -8.39 1.70 -9.27
N SER A 77 -8.58 0.52 -8.67
CA SER A 77 -8.42 0.25 -7.25
C SER A 77 -7.80 -1.14 -7.03
N LEU A 78 -6.90 -1.21 -6.05
CA LEU A 78 -6.35 -2.42 -5.47
C LEU A 78 -6.40 -2.28 -3.95
N PHE A 79 -6.87 -3.33 -3.29
CA PHE A 79 -6.91 -3.44 -1.84
C PHE A 79 -6.34 -4.80 -1.43
N ASP A 80 -5.52 -4.80 -0.38
CA ASP A 80 -5.06 -6.02 0.27
C ASP A 80 -4.87 -5.78 1.77
N PHE A 81 -4.79 -6.87 2.54
CA PHE A 81 -4.56 -6.79 3.98
C PHE A 81 -3.78 -8.00 4.52
N TRP A 82 -3.09 -7.79 5.64
CA TRP A 82 -2.37 -8.83 6.37
C TRP A 82 -2.70 -8.75 7.86
N THR A 83 -2.98 -9.90 8.48
CA THR A 83 -3.24 -9.99 9.91
C THR A 83 -2.05 -10.57 10.65
N PHE A 84 -1.57 -9.86 11.67
CA PHE A 84 -0.47 -10.30 12.53
C PHE A 84 -1.01 -11.02 13.77
N PHE A 85 -0.91 -12.35 13.80
CA PHE A 85 -1.31 -13.16 14.97
C PHE A 85 -0.11 -13.46 15.89
N GLY A 86 -0.27 -13.20 17.19
CA GLY A 86 0.61 -13.77 18.23
C GLY A 86 2.07 -13.27 18.28
N GLY A 87 2.41 -12.18 17.59
CA GLY A 87 3.75 -11.60 17.57
C GLY A 87 3.80 -10.11 17.95
N SER A 88 5.00 -9.57 18.13
CA SER A 88 5.21 -8.13 18.21
C SER A 88 4.82 -7.47 16.90
N LEU A 89 3.87 -6.54 16.96
CA LEU A 89 3.48 -5.73 15.80
C LEU A 89 4.72 -5.01 15.25
N PRO A 90 4.79 -4.81 13.93
CA PRO A 90 5.88 -4.04 13.37
C PRO A 90 5.88 -2.63 13.96
N HIS A 91 7.05 -1.98 13.95
CA HIS A 91 7.18 -0.59 14.41
C HIS A 91 7.15 0.40 13.25
N GLN A 92 7.51 -0.05 12.06
CA GLN A 92 7.50 0.77 10.86
C GLN A 92 6.97 -0.04 9.69
N ALA A 93 6.30 0.65 8.76
CA ALA A 93 5.89 0.08 7.49
C ALA A 93 6.23 1.03 6.34
N PHE A 94 6.77 0.46 5.26
CA PHE A 94 7.07 1.12 4.01
C PHE A 94 6.21 0.50 2.91
N GLY A 95 5.27 1.26 2.38
CA GLY A 95 4.39 0.83 1.29
C GLY A 95 4.90 1.33 -0.07
N THR A 96 4.89 0.44 -1.05
CA THR A 96 5.09 0.77 -2.47
C THR A 96 3.80 0.48 -3.22
N HIS A 97 3.31 1.47 -3.95
CA HIS A 97 2.04 1.43 -4.66
C HIS A 97 2.32 1.72 -6.13
N GLY A 98 1.84 0.88 -7.05
CA GLY A 98 2.22 0.97 -8.46
C GLY A 98 1.06 0.85 -9.42
N VAL A 99 1.23 1.47 -10.59
CA VAL A 99 0.45 1.23 -11.81
C VAL A 99 1.43 0.91 -12.93
N GLN A 100 1.24 -0.24 -13.60
CA GLN A 100 2.20 -0.70 -14.61
C GLN A 100 1.58 -1.66 -15.64
N GLY A 101 2.34 -1.92 -16.71
CA GLY A 101 1.96 -2.86 -17.76
C GLY A 101 0.83 -2.37 -18.67
N GLY A 102 0.60 -1.06 -18.75
CA GLY A 102 -0.23 -0.42 -19.77
C GLY A 102 0.45 -0.40 -21.14
N ASN A 103 -0.32 -0.09 -22.19
CA ASN A 103 0.14 -0.11 -23.57
C ASN A 103 0.81 1.22 -24.01
N THR A 104 0.44 2.34 -23.41
CA THR A 104 0.75 3.69 -23.90
C THR A 104 1.43 4.59 -22.87
N HIS A 105 1.17 4.40 -21.58
CA HIS A 105 1.70 5.24 -20.52
C HIS A 105 2.71 4.49 -19.66
N GLN A 106 3.79 5.19 -19.29
CA GLN A 106 4.85 4.65 -18.44
C GLN A 106 4.32 4.23 -17.07
N SER A 107 5.01 3.27 -16.45
CA SER A 107 4.70 2.84 -15.10
C SER A 107 5.00 3.95 -14.09
N ALA A 108 4.23 4.01 -13.01
CA ALA A 108 4.40 4.99 -11.95
C ALA A 108 4.28 4.32 -10.58
N ALA A 109 4.92 4.93 -9.58
CA ALA A 109 4.88 4.46 -8.20
C ALA A 109 4.69 5.62 -7.22
N ALA A 110 3.98 5.34 -6.12
CA ALA A 110 3.89 6.19 -4.94
C ALA A 110 4.38 5.40 -3.73
N PHE A 111 5.03 6.08 -2.80
CA PHE A 111 5.63 5.47 -1.61
C PHE A 111 5.00 6.04 -0.36
N THR A 112 4.59 5.16 0.55
CA THR A 112 4.07 5.52 1.87
C THR A 112 5.03 5.04 2.95
N PHE A 113 5.06 5.78 4.05
CA PHE A 113 5.81 5.42 5.24
C PHE A 113 5.01 5.80 6.48
N THR A 114 5.07 4.97 7.51
CA THR A 114 4.48 5.28 8.81
C THR A 114 5.20 4.57 9.95
N ASN A 115 5.21 5.22 11.11
CA ASN A 115 5.56 4.59 12.37
C ASN A 115 4.28 4.00 12.99
N LEU A 116 4.45 2.85 13.63
CA LEU A 116 3.43 1.99 14.21
C LEU A 116 3.63 1.85 15.73
#